data_AF-A0A9Q0SMY7-F1
#
_entry.id   AF-A0A9Q0SMY7-F1
#
_cell.length_a   1.000
_cell.length_b   1.000
_cell.length_c   1.000
_cell.angle_alpha   90.00
_cell.angle_beta   90.00
_cell.angle_gamma   90.00
#
_symmetry.space_group_name_H-M   'P 1'
#
loop_
_entity.id
_entity.type
_entity.pdbx_description
1 polymer ?
#
loop_
_entity_poly.entity_id
_entity_poly.type
_entity_poly.pdbx_seq_one_letter_code
_entity_poly.pdbx_strand_id
1 'polypeptide(L)'
;MFLPWTVDSCCLFDIPRIVFSGMGVLPSVLERIVSLHVPCISSLLHSEPINLPSVPFPLNKTDFPDFVWRGDDKHPILPIVSEIGQAEHNSWGYVVNSFEELEEDHVAAFENQKGTKAWLVGPLLLHDQSEKDLINPGSKNVDQKQFSPYIKWLDQKMEGAGPGTVIYVAFGSQSYMTDSQMEEIALGLEMAGSAVHQGGLMIVQERDANDDPMTVHHDVICDSVRELMRGDRGKKARERAQELGRKAKKAMEKGGSSGKKLDELIQCLTLRQKNSKTTR
;
A
#
# COMPACT_ATOMS: atom_id res chain seq x y z
N MET A 1 -7.56 2.86 11.79
CA MET A 1 -7.95 3.99 10.94
C MET A 1 -9.46 4.25 10.98
N PHE A 2 -10.29 3.57 10.19
CA PHE A 2 -11.72 3.89 9.93
C PHE A 2 -12.76 3.71 11.06
N LEU A 3 -12.33 3.58 12.32
CA LEU A 3 -13.23 3.49 13.48
C LEU A 3 -12.89 4.60 14.49
N PRO A 4 -13.06 5.88 14.12
CA PRO A 4 -12.66 7.01 14.95
C PRO A 4 -13.40 7.04 16.30
N TRP A 5 -14.71 6.75 16.29
CA TRP A 5 -15.60 6.70 17.46
C TRP A 5 -15.13 5.82 18.63
N THR A 6 -14.22 4.87 18.40
CA THR A 6 -13.70 4.03 19.49
C THR A 6 -12.73 4.76 20.41
N VAL A 7 -12.23 5.95 20.03
CA VAL A 7 -11.31 6.75 20.85
C VAL A 7 -11.91 7.08 22.22
N ASP A 8 -13.17 7.51 22.26
CA ASP A 8 -13.85 7.89 23.49
C ASP A 8 -14.04 6.69 24.42
N SER A 9 -14.42 5.54 23.88
CA SER A 9 -14.52 4.28 24.62
C SER A 9 -13.17 3.86 25.18
N CYS A 10 -12.11 3.92 24.37
CA CYS A 10 -10.76 3.59 24.81
C CYS A 10 -10.28 4.52 25.94
N CYS A 11 -10.52 5.82 25.84
CA CYS A 11 -10.22 6.79 26.89
C CYS A 11 -11.02 6.53 28.17
N LEU A 12 -12.34 6.28 28.05
CA LEU A 12 -13.23 6.05 29.18
C LEU A 12 -12.82 4.82 30.00
N PHE A 13 -12.38 3.75 29.35
CA PHE A 13 -11.99 2.50 29.99
C PHE A 13 -10.47 2.36 30.22
N ASP A 14 -9.68 3.40 29.94
CA ASP A 14 -8.21 3.39 30.00
C ASP A 14 -7.54 2.28 29.16
N ILE A 15 -8.18 1.91 28.05
CA ILE A 15 -7.70 0.90 27.10
C ILE A 15 -6.82 1.60 26.04
N PRO A 16 -5.57 1.17 25.80
CA PRO A 16 -4.74 1.77 24.77
C PRO A 16 -5.34 1.49 23.38
N ARG A 17 -5.74 2.54 22.67
CA ARG A 17 -6.15 2.43 21.26
C ARG A 17 -4.91 2.31 20.37
N ILE A 18 -4.86 1.25 19.57
CA ILE A 18 -3.79 1.01 18.59
C ILE A 18 -4.38 1.13 17.19
N VAL A 19 -3.74 1.94 16.34
CA VAL A 19 -4.11 2.08 14.93
C VAL A 19 -3.44 0.97 14.13
N PHE A 20 -4.19 0.26 13.30
CA PHE A 20 -3.60 -0.56 12.24
C PHE A 20 -3.55 0.25 10.93
N SER A 21 -2.36 0.39 10.34
CA SER A 21 -2.13 1.05 9.04
C SER A 21 -1.63 0.03 8.01
N GLY A 22 -2.35 -0.06 6.89
CA GLY A 22 -1.99 -0.93 5.76
C GLY A 22 -1.07 -0.29 4.73
N MET A 23 -0.86 1.03 4.79
CA MET A 23 -0.28 1.82 3.68
C MET A 23 1.22 2.12 3.85
N GLY A 24 1.77 2.00 5.07
CA GLY A 24 3.17 2.32 5.37
C GLY A 24 3.32 3.56 6.24
N VAL A 25 4.56 3.94 6.58
CA VAL A 25 4.82 5.06 7.49
C VAL A 25 4.74 6.38 6.74
N LEU A 26 5.39 6.48 5.58
CA LEU A 26 5.36 7.70 4.77
C LEU A 26 3.94 8.14 4.40
N PRO A 27 3.05 7.28 3.85
CA PRO A 27 1.66 7.67 3.60
C PRO A 27 0.92 8.11 4.87
N SER A 28 1.18 7.45 6.01
CA SER A 28 0.59 7.85 7.29
C SER A 28 1.07 9.25 7.75
N VAL A 29 2.32 9.63 7.47
CA VAL A 29 2.83 11.00 7.69
C VAL A 29 2.06 12.00 6.82
N LEU A 30 1.87 11.69 5.53
CA LEU A 30 1.16 12.56 4.59
C LEU A 30 -0.32 12.71 4.95
N GLU A 31 -1.02 11.62 5.26
CA GLU A 31 -2.43 11.63 5.69
C GLU A 31 -2.63 12.44 6.97
N ARG A 32 -1.69 12.38 7.91
CA ARG A 32 -1.74 13.20 9.12
C ARG A 32 -1.55 14.69 8.81
N ILE A 33 -0.63 15.02 7.91
CA ILE A 33 -0.43 16.40 7.47
C ILE A 33 -1.66 16.93 6.76
N VAL A 34 -2.28 16.12 5.89
CA VAL A 34 -3.56 16.46 5.26
C VAL A 34 -4.62 16.70 6.34
N SER A 35 -4.91 15.72 7.19
CA SER A 35 -6.00 15.82 8.18
C SER A 35 -5.85 16.98 9.18
N LEU A 36 -4.62 17.41 9.49
CA LEU A 36 -4.34 18.55 10.38
C LEU A 36 -4.26 19.90 9.65
N HIS A 37 -3.92 19.91 8.36
CA HIS A 37 -3.59 21.14 7.62
C HIS A 37 -4.29 21.28 6.26
N VAL A 38 -5.41 20.58 6.01
CA VAL A 38 -6.19 20.68 4.75
C VAL A 38 -6.35 22.14 4.26
N PRO A 39 -6.77 23.12 5.09
CA PRO A 39 -6.98 24.48 4.61
C PRO A 39 -5.70 25.15 4.11
N CYS A 40 -4.57 24.91 4.79
CA CYS A 40 -3.28 25.44 4.40
C CYS A 40 -2.80 24.83 3.07
N ILE A 41 -2.90 23.51 2.92
CA ILE A 41 -2.46 22.79 1.72
C ILE A 41 -3.33 23.16 0.51
N SER A 42 -4.64 23.31 0.71
CA SER A 42 -5.58 23.67 -0.35
C SER A 42 -5.30 25.07 -0.91
N SER A 43 -4.79 25.99 -0.08
CA SER A 43 -4.44 27.36 -0.46
C SER A 43 -3.12 27.49 -1.25
N LEU A 44 -2.31 26.43 -1.32
CA LEU A 44 -1.04 26.45 -2.04
C LEU A 44 -1.24 26.51 -3.56
N LEU A 45 -0.34 27.23 -4.25
CA LEU A 45 -0.29 27.30 -5.70
C LEU A 45 0.11 25.93 -6.29
N HIS A 46 -0.53 25.53 -7.39
CA HIS A 46 -0.29 24.22 -8.03
C HIS A 46 1.15 24.00 -8.49
N SER A 47 1.87 25.08 -8.80
CA SER A 47 3.23 25.05 -9.35
C SER A 47 4.34 25.06 -8.29
N GLU A 48 4.00 25.20 -7.01
CA GLU A 48 5.01 25.32 -5.95
C GLU A 48 5.30 23.97 -5.26
N PRO A 49 6.58 23.60 -5.11
CA PRO A 49 6.95 22.40 -4.37
C PRO A 49 6.66 22.57 -2.86
N ILE A 50 6.02 21.58 -2.28
CA ILE A 50 5.64 21.50 -0.88
C ILE A 50 6.76 20.77 -0.13
N ASN A 51 7.51 21.51 0.69
CA ASN A 51 8.59 20.97 1.50
C ASN A 51 8.10 20.72 2.93
N LEU A 52 8.09 19.45 3.35
CA LEU A 52 7.61 19.05 4.68
C LEU A 52 8.81 18.65 5.55
N PRO A 53 8.92 19.11 6.81
CA PRO A 53 10.06 18.81 7.68
C PRO A 53 10.34 17.30 7.89
N SER A 54 9.32 16.47 7.68
CA SER A 54 9.33 15.01 7.90
C SER A 54 9.46 14.19 6.61
N VAL A 55 9.56 14.83 5.45
CA VAL A 55 9.63 14.16 4.14
C VAL A 55 10.91 14.60 3.43
N PRO A 56 11.80 13.67 3.03
CA PRO A 56 13.14 14.03 2.53
C PRO A 56 13.16 14.53 1.08
N PHE A 57 11.99 14.80 0.48
CA PHE A 57 11.83 15.26 -0.89
C PHE A 57 10.64 16.21 -1.03
N PRO A 58 10.64 17.11 -2.03
CA PRO A 58 9.51 18.00 -2.29
C PRO A 58 8.33 17.21 -2.85
N LEU A 59 7.12 17.61 -2.47
CA LEU A 59 5.87 17.10 -3.01
C LEU A 59 5.21 18.13 -3.91
N ASN A 60 4.42 17.67 -4.87
CA ASN A 60 3.52 18.50 -5.64
C ASN A 60 2.11 18.45 -5.05
N LYS A 61 1.27 19.44 -5.37
CA LYS A 61 -0.13 19.43 -4.94
C LYS A 61 -0.86 18.17 -5.43
N THR A 62 -0.51 17.69 -6.63
CA THR A 62 -1.07 16.47 -7.25
C THR A 62 -0.65 15.17 -6.57
N ASP A 63 0.29 15.20 -5.62
CA ASP A 63 0.68 14.00 -4.84
C ASP A 63 -0.30 13.72 -3.69
N PHE A 64 -1.25 14.63 -3.44
CA PHE A 64 -2.31 14.50 -2.43
C PHE A 64 -3.62 13.97 -3.05
N PRO A 65 -4.61 13.53 -2.25
CA PRO A 65 -5.91 13.13 -2.77
C PRO A 65 -6.64 14.24 -3.54
N ASP A 66 -7.44 13.86 -4.53
CA ASP A 66 -8.18 14.77 -5.42
C ASP A 66 -8.96 15.89 -4.74
N PHE A 67 -9.65 15.58 -3.64
CA PHE A 67 -10.39 16.58 -2.90
C PHE A 67 -9.49 17.66 -2.26
N VAL A 68 -8.24 17.32 -1.92
CA VAL A 68 -7.26 18.27 -1.35
C VAL A 68 -6.71 19.18 -2.44
N TRP A 69 -6.29 18.63 -3.57
CA TRP A 69 -5.65 19.45 -4.59
C TRP A 69 -6.62 20.25 -5.45
N ARG A 70 -7.84 19.74 -5.67
CA ARG A 70 -8.94 20.50 -6.31
C ARG A 70 -9.49 21.62 -5.43
N GLY A 71 -9.14 21.64 -4.14
CA GLY A 71 -9.60 22.65 -3.19
C GLY A 71 -11.11 22.59 -2.93
N ASP A 72 -11.70 21.39 -2.97
CA ASP A 72 -13.11 21.17 -2.69
C ASP A 72 -13.34 21.14 -1.18
N ASP A 73 -13.46 22.33 -0.58
CA ASP A 73 -13.66 22.57 0.85
C ASP A 73 -14.99 22.03 1.40
N LYS A 74 -15.87 21.52 0.51
CA LYS A 74 -17.18 20.95 0.85
C LYS A 74 -17.28 19.47 0.50
N HIS A 75 -16.18 18.83 0.09
CA HIS A 75 -16.22 17.42 -0.27
C HIS A 75 -16.74 16.57 0.92
N PRO A 76 -17.72 15.68 0.72
CA PRO A 76 -18.35 14.91 1.82
C PRO A 76 -17.38 14.05 2.64
N ILE A 77 -16.20 13.75 2.09
CA ILE A 77 -15.15 12.98 2.79
C ILE A 77 -14.39 13.82 3.82
N LEU A 78 -14.38 15.15 3.73
CA LEU A 78 -13.54 16.01 4.58
C LEU A 78 -13.84 15.86 6.08
N PRO A 79 -15.11 15.84 6.54
CA PRO A 79 -15.41 15.59 7.94
C PRO A 79 -14.89 14.22 8.40
N ILE A 80 -15.01 13.19 7.55
CA ILE A 80 -14.57 11.82 7.84
C ILE A 80 -13.04 11.78 7.96
N VAL A 81 -12.31 12.40 7.04
CA VAL A 81 -10.83 12.48 7.08
C VAL A 81 -10.35 13.23 8.32
N SER A 82 -11.02 14.32 8.67
CA SER A 82 -10.70 15.08 9.88
C SER A 82 -10.94 14.23 11.14
N GLU A 83 -12.08 13.54 11.23
CA GLU A 83 -12.42 12.68 12.37
C GLU A 83 -11.43 11.51 12.52
N ILE A 84 -11.07 10.86 11.42
CA ILE A 84 -10.04 9.80 11.39
C ILE A 84 -8.71 10.35 11.88
N GLY A 85 -8.24 11.46 11.31
CA GLY A 85 -6.95 12.06 11.69
C GLY A 85 -6.88 12.47 13.16
N GLN A 86 -7.97 13.00 13.72
CA GLN A 86 -8.05 13.32 15.15
C GLN A 86 -8.00 12.06 16.02
N ALA A 87 -8.74 11.01 15.68
CA ALA A 87 -8.74 9.75 16.43
C ALA A 87 -7.39 9.03 16.35
N GLU A 88 -6.72 9.12 15.21
CA GLU A 88 -5.37 8.61 14.98
C GLU A 88 -4.32 9.38 15.77
N HIS A 89 -4.39 10.71 15.80
CA HIS A 89 -3.54 11.58 16.61
C HIS A 89 -3.69 11.34 18.11
N ASN A 90 -4.86 10.90 18.56
CA ASN A 90 -5.17 10.59 19.96
C ASN A 90 -4.99 9.11 20.31
N SER A 91 -4.48 8.30 19.38
CA SER A 91 -4.20 6.88 19.62
C SER A 91 -2.85 6.68 20.31
N TRP A 92 -2.72 5.57 21.04
CA TRP A 92 -1.51 5.25 21.81
C TRP A 92 -0.31 4.88 20.92
N GLY A 93 -0.57 4.28 19.77
CA GLY A 93 0.45 3.97 18.78
C GLY A 93 -0.09 3.22 17.57
N TYR A 94 0.80 2.81 16.67
CA TYR A 94 0.47 2.29 15.34
C TYR A 94 1.14 0.96 15.10
N VAL A 95 0.35 -0.02 14.67
CA VAL A 95 0.82 -1.24 14.02
C VAL A 95 0.78 -1.00 12.52
N VAL A 96 1.94 -1.05 11.87
CA VAL A 96 2.09 -0.74 10.46
C VAL A 96 2.42 -2.02 9.69
N ASN A 97 1.65 -2.30 8.64
CA ASN A 97 1.90 -3.41 7.72
C ASN A 97 3.01 -3.06 6.71
N SER A 98 4.18 -2.73 7.25
CA SER A 98 5.43 -2.48 6.52
C SER A 98 6.60 -3.01 7.36
N PHE A 99 7.83 -2.85 6.91
CA PHE A 99 9.03 -3.34 7.61
C PHE A 99 10.11 -2.26 7.65
N GLU A 100 10.99 -2.37 8.65
CA GLU A 100 11.98 -1.34 9.00
C GLU A 100 12.87 -0.96 7.81
N GLU A 101 13.40 -1.94 7.08
CA GLU A 101 14.31 -1.72 5.96
C GLU A 101 13.68 -1.03 4.73
N LEU A 102 12.36 -0.83 4.72
CA LEU A 102 11.65 -0.07 3.69
C LEU A 102 11.35 1.38 4.12
N GLU A 103 11.20 1.63 5.42
CA GLU A 103 10.59 2.86 5.94
C GLU A 103 11.49 3.60 6.96
N GLU A 104 12.68 3.09 7.27
CA GLU A 104 13.54 3.58 8.36
C GLU A 104 13.76 5.10 8.33
N ASP A 105 13.90 5.68 7.13
CA ASP A 105 14.07 7.13 6.91
C ASP A 105 12.86 7.97 7.35
N HIS A 106 11.69 7.36 7.53
CA HIS A 106 10.42 8.03 7.81
C HIS A 106 9.93 7.78 9.25
N VAL A 107 10.41 6.72 9.91
CA VAL A 107 9.95 6.34 11.27
C VAL A 107 10.23 7.43 12.28
N ALA A 108 11.45 7.95 12.35
CA ALA A 108 11.82 8.98 13.32
C ALA A 108 10.95 10.24 13.17
N ALA A 109 10.67 10.63 11.92
CA ALA A 109 9.84 11.78 11.62
C ALA A 109 8.37 11.58 12.01
N PHE A 110 7.88 10.35 11.89
CA PHE A 110 6.55 9.96 12.36
C PHE A 110 6.45 9.96 13.89
N GLU A 111 7.43 9.38 14.58
CA GLU A 111 7.42 9.18 16.05
C GLU A 111 7.72 10.45 16.86
N ASN A 112 8.42 11.43 16.27
CA ASN A 112 8.74 12.70 16.93
C ASN A 112 7.49 13.54 17.28
N GLN A 113 6.30 13.15 16.81
CA GLN A 113 5.06 13.84 17.10
C GLN A 113 4.33 13.14 18.26
N LYS A 114 4.18 13.84 19.39
CA LYS A 114 3.41 13.41 20.59
C LYS A 114 3.85 12.08 21.25
N GLY A 115 5.04 11.55 20.95
CA GLY A 115 5.51 10.28 21.50
C GLY A 115 4.74 9.07 20.98
N THR A 116 4.08 9.22 19.82
CA THR A 116 3.43 8.14 19.10
C THR A 116 4.48 7.15 18.61
N LYS A 117 4.26 5.85 18.82
CA LYS A 117 5.16 4.79 18.38
C LYS A 117 4.61 4.06 17.16
N ALA A 118 5.49 3.66 16.24
CA ALA A 118 5.16 2.84 15.08
C ALA A 118 5.88 1.48 15.14
N TRP A 119 5.10 0.41 15.27
CA TRP A 119 5.59 -0.97 15.20
C TRP A 119 5.34 -1.52 13.80
N LEU A 120 6.42 -1.62 13.02
CA LEU A 120 6.40 -2.14 11.65
C LEU A 120 6.48 -3.66 11.72
N VAL A 121 5.33 -4.32 11.56
CA VAL A 121 5.17 -5.79 11.77
C VAL A 121 4.90 -6.55 10.48
N GLY A 122 4.99 -5.88 9.33
CA GLY A 122 4.71 -6.45 8.02
C GLY A 122 5.96 -6.92 7.27
N PRO A 123 5.81 -7.32 5.99
CA PRO A 123 4.54 -7.44 5.29
C PRO A 123 3.78 -8.71 5.73
N LEU A 124 2.56 -8.51 6.23
CA LEU A 124 1.70 -9.58 6.75
C LEU A 124 1.27 -10.59 5.68
N LEU A 125 1.41 -10.27 4.39
CA LEU A 125 1.16 -11.23 3.30
C LEU A 125 2.14 -12.42 3.34
N LEU A 126 3.33 -12.22 3.93
CA LEU A 126 4.35 -13.26 4.12
C LEU A 126 4.17 -14.00 5.44
N HIS A 127 3.24 -13.56 6.30
CA HIS A 127 2.93 -14.24 7.54
C HIS A 127 2.21 -15.56 7.22
N ASP A 128 2.88 -16.65 7.56
CA ASP A 128 2.42 -18.04 7.48
C ASP A 128 2.17 -18.61 6.06
N GLN A 129 3.25 -19.12 5.46
CA GLN A 129 3.22 -20.31 4.60
C GLN A 129 3.83 -21.56 5.27
N SER A 130 4.30 -21.46 6.52
CA SER A 130 5.10 -22.51 7.20
C SER A 130 4.48 -23.06 8.49
N GLU A 131 3.58 -22.35 9.18
CA GLU A 131 2.80 -22.87 10.31
C GLU A 131 1.58 -23.69 9.86
N LYS A 132 1.05 -23.44 8.66
CA LYS A 132 0.05 -24.35 8.04
C LYS A 132 0.53 -25.80 7.93
N ASP A 133 1.84 -26.01 7.73
CA ASP A 133 2.45 -27.34 7.67
C ASP A 133 2.66 -27.98 9.06
N LEU A 134 2.72 -27.17 10.13
CA LEU A 134 2.93 -27.63 11.51
C LEU A 134 1.62 -27.91 12.25
N ILE A 135 0.57 -27.12 11.99
CA ILE A 135 -0.74 -27.24 12.66
C ILE A 135 -1.60 -28.32 12.01
N ASN A 136 -1.37 -28.62 10.72
CA ASN A 136 -2.03 -29.70 10.00
C ASN A 136 -1.02 -30.51 9.15
N PRO A 137 -0.38 -31.54 9.72
CA PRO A 137 0.56 -32.41 8.99
C PRO A 137 -0.06 -33.24 7.84
N GLY A 138 -1.32 -32.96 7.48
CA GLY A 138 -2.07 -33.60 6.41
C GLY A 138 -3.10 -32.69 5.73
N SER A 139 -3.26 -31.42 6.13
CA SER A 139 -4.10 -30.47 5.38
C SER A 139 -3.25 -29.85 4.29
N LYS A 140 -2.99 -30.67 3.28
CA LYS A 140 -2.58 -30.19 1.98
C LYS A 140 -3.68 -29.27 1.46
N ASN A 141 -3.55 -27.97 1.68
CA ASN A 141 -4.07 -26.97 0.74
C ASN A 141 -3.29 -27.00 -0.59
N VAL A 142 -2.84 -28.19 -1.01
CA VAL A 142 -2.10 -28.44 -2.25
C VAL A 142 -3.06 -28.48 -3.44
N ASP A 143 -4.37 -28.61 -3.21
CA ASP A 143 -5.33 -28.88 -4.28
C ASP A 143 -6.12 -27.66 -4.77
N GLN A 144 -5.80 -26.42 -4.38
CA GLN A 144 -6.40 -25.22 -5.03
C GLN A 144 -5.45 -24.52 -6.00
N LYS A 145 -4.13 -24.51 -5.73
CA LYS A 145 -3.14 -23.95 -6.67
C LYS A 145 -3.10 -24.70 -8.00
N GLN A 146 -3.39 -26.01 -8.00
CA GLN A 146 -3.40 -26.83 -9.21
C GLN A 146 -4.66 -26.70 -10.09
N PHE A 147 -5.73 -26.02 -9.66
CA PHE A 147 -7.01 -26.02 -10.40
C PHE A 147 -7.37 -24.74 -11.12
N SER A 148 -6.67 -23.63 -10.88
CA SER A 148 -6.93 -22.42 -11.66
C SER A 148 -6.40 -22.60 -13.10
N PRO A 149 -7.27 -22.46 -14.14
CA PRO A 149 -6.84 -22.50 -15.53
C PRO A 149 -5.77 -21.46 -15.87
N TYR A 150 -5.80 -20.29 -15.21
CA TYR A 150 -4.81 -19.23 -15.48
C TYR A 150 -3.45 -19.51 -14.85
N ILE A 151 -3.38 -20.23 -13.72
CA ILE A 151 -2.09 -20.65 -13.13
C ILE A 151 -1.39 -21.67 -14.05
N LYS A 152 -2.14 -22.66 -14.56
CA LYS A 152 -1.60 -23.61 -15.56
C LYS A 152 -1.09 -22.89 -16.81
N TRP A 153 -1.82 -21.88 -17.27
CA TRP A 153 -1.40 -21.07 -18.41
C TRP A 153 -0.12 -20.27 -18.11
N LEU A 154 0.03 -19.71 -16.89
CA LEU A 154 1.26 -19.04 -16.47
C LEU A 154 2.45 -20.00 -16.43
N ASP A 155 2.28 -21.20 -15.90
CA ASP A 155 3.33 -22.23 -15.85
C ASP A 155 3.80 -22.59 -17.28
N GLN A 156 2.87 -22.78 -18.22
CA GLN A 156 3.20 -23.01 -19.63
C GLN A 156 3.98 -21.85 -20.27
N LYS A 157 3.65 -20.59 -19.92
CA LYS A 157 4.40 -19.42 -20.41
C LYS A 157 5.81 -19.37 -19.83
N MET A 158 5.95 -19.71 -18.55
CA MET A 158 7.25 -19.79 -17.88
C MET A 158 8.13 -20.87 -18.52
N GLU A 159 7.58 -22.04 -18.84
CA GLU A 159 8.31 -23.13 -19.51
C GLU A 159 8.71 -22.78 -20.95
N GLY A 160 7.81 -22.15 -21.72
CA GLY A 160 8.04 -21.88 -23.14
C GLY A 160 8.92 -20.67 -23.43
N ALA A 161 8.77 -19.59 -22.65
CA ALA A 161 9.40 -18.29 -22.93
C ALA A 161 10.28 -17.77 -21.78
N GLY A 162 10.31 -18.46 -20.63
CA GLY A 162 11.06 -18.05 -19.45
C GLY A 162 10.31 -17.05 -18.54
N PRO A 163 10.91 -16.69 -17.40
CA PRO A 163 10.30 -15.76 -16.44
C PRO A 163 10.23 -14.33 -16.97
N GLY A 164 9.27 -13.55 -16.46
CA GLY A 164 9.15 -12.12 -16.79
C GLY A 164 8.56 -11.84 -18.17
N THR A 165 7.83 -12.80 -18.74
CA THR A 165 7.21 -12.71 -20.08
C THR A 165 5.74 -12.33 -20.04
N VAL A 166 5.12 -12.33 -18.86
CA VAL A 166 3.71 -12.00 -18.64
C VAL A 166 3.61 -10.73 -17.79
N ILE A 167 2.69 -9.85 -18.17
CA ILE A 167 2.27 -8.70 -17.36
C ILE A 167 0.94 -9.02 -16.69
N TYR A 168 0.84 -8.74 -15.39
CA TYR A 168 -0.42 -8.79 -14.65
C TYR A 168 -0.99 -7.38 -14.56
N VAL A 169 -2.26 -7.21 -14.93
CA VAL A 169 -2.96 -5.93 -14.91
C VAL A 169 -4.18 -6.08 -14.01
N ALA A 170 -4.24 -5.26 -12.96
CA ALA A 170 -5.39 -5.18 -12.05
C ALA A 170 -5.44 -3.80 -11.38
N PHE A 171 -6.64 -3.28 -11.20
CA PHE A 171 -6.88 -1.95 -10.66
C PHE A 171 -7.38 -1.98 -9.20
N GLY A 172 -7.43 -3.16 -8.58
CA GLY A 172 -8.01 -3.35 -7.24
C GLY A 172 -9.54 -3.41 -7.26
N SER A 173 -10.15 -3.48 -6.08
CA SER A 173 -11.60 -3.68 -5.91
C SER A 173 -12.42 -2.39 -5.82
N GLN A 174 -11.77 -1.24 -5.70
CA GLN A 174 -12.42 0.06 -5.47
C GLN A 174 -12.13 1.09 -6.58
N SER A 175 -11.47 0.66 -7.66
CA SER A 175 -11.25 1.54 -8.81
C SER A 175 -12.49 1.56 -9.70
N TYR A 176 -12.75 2.73 -10.26
CA TYR A 176 -13.67 2.94 -11.36
C TYR A 176 -12.88 3.44 -12.55
N MET A 177 -13.22 2.96 -13.75
CA MET A 177 -12.57 3.35 -14.99
C MET A 177 -13.62 3.53 -16.06
N THR A 178 -13.47 4.56 -16.89
CA THR A 178 -14.38 4.80 -18.01
C THR A 178 -14.16 3.79 -19.12
N ASP A 179 -15.18 3.54 -19.94
CA ASP A 179 -15.06 2.66 -21.12
C ASP A 179 -13.95 3.08 -22.07
N SER A 180 -13.86 4.39 -22.32
CA SER A 180 -12.83 4.96 -23.20
C SER A 180 -11.43 4.62 -22.69
N GLN A 181 -11.20 4.79 -21.37
CA GLN A 181 -9.91 4.43 -20.79
C GLN A 181 -9.64 2.92 -20.85
N MET A 182 -10.67 2.08 -20.68
CA MET A 182 -10.56 0.63 -20.84
C MET A 182 -10.23 0.22 -22.28
N GLU A 183 -10.79 0.91 -23.27
CA GLU A 183 -10.50 0.70 -24.70
C GLU A 183 -9.04 1.06 -25.02
N GLU A 184 -8.55 2.22 -24.55
CA GLU A 184 -7.16 2.62 -24.72
C GLU A 184 -6.19 1.65 -24.05
N ILE A 185 -6.54 1.09 -22.88
CA ILE A 185 -5.73 0.03 -22.23
C ILE A 185 -5.72 -1.25 -23.06
N ALA A 186 -6.87 -1.69 -23.57
CA ALA A 186 -6.97 -2.89 -24.39
C ALA A 186 -6.12 -2.76 -25.66
N LEU A 187 -6.25 -1.63 -26.37
CA LEU A 187 -5.46 -1.32 -27.57
C LEU A 187 -3.96 -1.24 -27.27
N GLY A 188 -3.57 -0.57 -26.18
CA GLY A 188 -2.17 -0.40 -25.82
C GLY A 188 -1.50 -1.73 -25.46
N LEU A 189 -2.22 -2.60 -24.75
CA LEU A 189 -1.77 -3.96 -24.44
C LEU A 189 -1.69 -4.85 -25.69
N GLU A 190 -2.67 -4.75 -26.60
CA GLU A 190 -2.67 -5.50 -27.87
C GLU A 190 -1.49 -5.07 -28.76
N MET A 191 -1.21 -3.77 -28.87
CA MET A 191 -0.08 -3.24 -29.64
C MET A 191 1.27 -3.59 -29.01
N ALA A 192 1.33 -3.63 -27.67
CA ALA A 192 2.52 -4.09 -26.97
C ALA A 192 2.76 -5.58 -27.25
N GLY A 193 1.70 -6.40 -27.20
CA GLY A 193 1.74 -7.84 -27.48
C GLY A 193 2.00 -8.18 -28.95
N SER A 194 1.45 -7.44 -29.91
CA SER A 194 1.59 -7.73 -31.36
C SER A 194 3.01 -7.53 -31.89
N ALA A 195 3.78 -6.62 -31.28
CA ALA A 195 5.22 -6.48 -31.52
C ALA A 195 6.08 -7.48 -30.71
N VAL A 196 5.47 -8.20 -29.78
CA VAL A 196 6.06 -9.19 -28.87
C VAL A 196 5.49 -10.56 -29.25
N HIS A 197 6.00 -11.16 -30.33
CA HIS A 197 5.65 -12.55 -30.64
C HIS A 197 5.80 -13.42 -29.38
N GLN A 198 4.69 -14.04 -28.97
CA GLN A 198 4.49 -14.98 -27.84
C GLN A 198 4.23 -14.39 -26.44
N GLY A 199 3.06 -13.80 -26.23
CA GLY A 199 2.44 -13.64 -24.91
C GLY A 199 0.92 -13.60 -25.07
N GLY A 200 0.17 -14.46 -24.36
CA GLY A 200 -1.29 -14.38 -24.38
C GLY A 200 -1.79 -13.36 -23.36
N LEU A 201 -2.93 -12.75 -23.61
CA LEU A 201 -3.55 -11.71 -22.79
C LEU A 201 -5.00 -12.11 -22.45
N MET A 202 -5.45 -11.82 -21.23
CA MET A 202 -6.84 -12.00 -20.80
C MET A 202 -7.34 -10.67 -20.21
N ILE A 203 -8.41 -10.11 -20.79
CA ILE A 203 -9.11 -8.90 -20.31
C ILE A 203 -10.58 -9.30 -20.04
N VAL A 204 -11.16 -8.85 -18.94
CA VAL A 204 -12.59 -8.99 -18.61
C VAL A 204 -13.26 -7.61 -18.74
N GLN A 205 -14.46 -7.57 -19.33
CA GLN A 205 -15.14 -6.37 -19.82
C GLN A 205 -16.53 -6.19 -19.18
N GLU A 206 -16.92 -4.94 -18.90
CA GLU A 206 -18.31 -4.44 -18.84
C GLU A 206 -18.32 -2.93 -19.21
N ARG A 207 -19.41 -2.42 -19.80
CA ARG A 207 -19.52 -1.16 -20.56
C ARG A 207 -20.34 -0.07 -19.83
N ASP A 208 -19.89 1.19 -19.87
CA ASP A 208 -20.65 2.39 -20.28
C ASP A 208 -19.75 3.61 -20.68
N ALA A 209 -20.15 4.33 -21.75
CA ALA A 209 -19.36 5.37 -22.41
C ALA A 209 -19.59 6.80 -21.87
N ASN A 210 -18.50 7.49 -21.51
CA ASN A 210 -18.29 8.94 -21.59
C ASN A 210 -16.78 9.24 -21.52
N ASP A 211 -16.29 10.12 -22.40
CA ASP A 211 -14.87 10.52 -22.48
C ASP A 211 -14.48 11.51 -21.36
N ASP A 212 -13.43 11.18 -20.62
CA ASP A 212 -12.82 12.00 -19.56
C ASP A 212 -11.54 12.67 -20.10
N PRO A 213 -11.31 13.99 -19.89
CA PRO A 213 -10.09 14.67 -20.31
C PRO A 213 -8.76 14.13 -19.72
N MET A 214 -8.80 13.16 -18.80
CA MET A 214 -7.61 12.48 -18.24
C MET A 214 -7.26 11.15 -18.90
N THR A 215 -7.83 10.82 -20.06
CA THR A 215 -7.55 9.55 -20.75
C THR A 215 -6.06 9.42 -21.15
N VAL A 216 -5.43 8.31 -20.75
CA VAL A 216 -4.09 7.91 -21.18
C VAL A 216 -4.20 7.13 -22.49
N HIS A 217 -3.60 7.65 -23.56
CA HIS A 217 -3.63 7.02 -24.87
C HIS A 217 -2.83 5.71 -24.96
N HIS A 218 -3.29 4.82 -25.83
CA HIS A 218 -2.78 3.47 -26.05
C HIS A 218 -1.32 3.43 -26.53
N ASP A 219 -0.84 4.47 -27.21
CA ASP A 219 0.57 4.62 -27.62
C ASP A 219 1.48 4.76 -26.39
N VAL A 220 1.11 5.63 -25.45
CA VAL A 220 1.80 5.81 -24.17
C VAL A 220 1.76 4.51 -23.35
N ILE A 221 0.62 3.82 -23.32
CA ILE A 221 0.48 2.53 -22.64
C ILE A 221 1.39 1.49 -23.28
N CYS A 222 1.37 1.39 -24.61
CA CYS A 222 2.16 0.44 -25.38
C CYS A 222 3.66 0.62 -25.11
N ASP A 223 4.16 1.85 -25.20
CA ASP A 223 5.56 2.17 -24.97
C ASP A 223 5.98 1.94 -23.51
N SER A 224 5.09 2.27 -22.56
CA SER A 224 5.32 2.00 -21.14
C SER A 224 5.42 0.50 -20.84
N VAL A 225 4.54 -0.31 -21.42
CA VAL A 225 4.57 -1.78 -21.28
C VAL A 225 5.85 -2.34 -21.91
N ARG A 226 6.25 -1.87 -23.09
CA ARG A 226 7.49 -2.30 -23.74
C ARG A 226 8.72 -1.95 -22.92
N GLU A 227 8.78 -0.74 -22.39
CA GLU A 227 9.88 -0.30 -21.52
C GLU A 227 9.93 -1.13 -20.22
N LEU A 228 8.78 -1.39 -19.60
CA LEU A 228 8.71 -2.21 -18.39
C LEU A 228 9.17 -3.65 -18.67
N MET A 229 8.75 -4.24 -19.78
CA MET A 229 9.05 -5.64 -20.08
C MET A 229 10.49 -5.83 -20.57
N ARG A 230 10.95 -4.99 -21.52
CA ARG A 230 12.20 -5.19 -22.27
C ARG A 230 13.22 -4.06 -22.11
N GLY A 231 12.80 -2.89 -21.64
CA GLY A 231 13.66 -1.72 -21.50
C GLY A 231 14.55 -1.76 -20.26
N ASP A 232 15.54 -0.85 -20.25
CA ASP A 232 16.51 -0.74 -19.17
C ASP A 232 15.87 -0.25 -17.86
N ARG A 233 14.87 0.64 -17.92
CA ARG A 233 14.13 1.06 -16.72
C ARG A 233 13.37 -0.12 -16.13
N GLY A 234 12.73 -0.93 -16.98
CA GLY A 234 12.05 -2.16 -16.57
C GLY A 234 12.97 -3.17 -15.90
N LYS A 235 14.18 -3.38 -16.45
CA LYS A 235 15.20 -4.23 -15.85
C LYS A 235 15.62 -3.73 -14.46
N LYS A 236 15.99 -2.46 -14.34
CA LYS A 236 16.38 -1.84 -13.05
C LYS A 236 15.24 -1.90 -12.02
N ALA A 237 14.00 -1.69 -12.45
CA ALA A 237 12.83 -1.80 -11.59
C ALA A 237 12.65 -3.22 -11.04
N ARG A 238 12.82 -4.26 -11.88
CA ARG A 238 12.78 -5.67 -11.44
C ARG A 238 13.89 -6.00 -10.45
N GLU A 239 15.12 -5.57 -10.71
CA GLU A 239 16.26 -5.79 -9.81
C GLU A 239 15.99 -5.16 -8.43
N ARG A 240 15.49 -3.91 -8.41
CA ARG A 240 15.10 -3.23 -7.16
C ARG A 240 13.97 -3.97 -6.44
N ALA A 241 12.93 -4.41 -7.17
CA ALA A 241 11.80 -5.13 -6.60
C ALA A 241 12.23 -6.49 -5.99
N GLN A 242 13.15 -7.21 -6.65
CA GLN A 242 13.71 -8.46 -6.13
C GLN A 242 14.49 -8.23 -4.83
N GLU A 243 15.32 -7.18 -4.77
CA GLU A 243 16.07 -6.85 -3.56
C GLU A 243 15.13 -6.46 -2.41
N LEU A 244 14.11 -5.64 -2.67
CA LEU A 244 13.08 -5.32 -1.68
C LEU A 244 12.32 -6.57 -1.22
N GLY A 245 12.00 -7.49 -2.13
CA GLY A 245 11.37 -8.76 -1.81
C GLY A 245 12.25 -9.65 -0.92
N ARG A 246 13.57 -9.64 -1.13
CA ARG A 246 14.53 -10.35 -0.27
C ARG A 246 14.60 -9.74 1.13
N LYS A 247 14.65 -8.41 1.24
CA LYS A 247 14.60 -7.70 2.52
C LYS A 247 13.29 -7.98 3.28
N ALA A 248 12.15 -7.91 2.59
CA ALA A 248 10.84 -8.21 3.16
C ALA A 248 10.75 -9.64 3.74
N LYS A 249 11.28 -10.65 3.03
CA LYS A 249 11.35 -12.02 3.56
C LYS A 249 12.22 -12.11 4.81
N LYS A 250 13.41 -11.51 4.78
CA LYS A 250 14.33 -11.47 5.93
C LYS A 250 13.72 -10.78 7.15
N ALA A 251 12.94 -9.72 6.95
CA ALA A 251 12.23 -9.02 8.02
C ALA A 251 11.21 -9.92 8.75
N MET A 252 10.60 -10.86 8.03
CA MET A 252 9.58 -11.80 8.53
C MET A 252 10.15 -13.14 9.04
N GLU A 253 11.43 -13.41 8.82
CA GLU A 253 12.11 -14.60 9.37
C GLU A 253 12.24 -14.53 10.90
N LYS A 254 12.50 -15.67 11.55
CA LYS A 254 12.74 -15.73 13.00
C LYS A 254 13.91 -14.80 13.38
N GLY A 255 13.65 -13.80 14.22
CA GLY A 255 14.63 -12.79 14.62
C GLY A 255 14.79 -11.61 13.64
N GLY A 256 13.97 -11.57 12.59
CA GLY A 256 13.83 -10.43 11.69
C GLY A 256 13.24 -9.19 12.38
N SER A 257 13.32 -8.04 11.69
CA SER A 257 12.89 -6.74 12.20
C SER A 257 11.41 -6.74 12.60
N SER A 258 10.53 -7.32 11.78
CA SER A 258 9.08 -7.33 12.02
C SER A 258 8.70 -8.13 13.27
N GLY A 259 9.31 -9.29 13.48
CA GLY A 259 9.13 -10.09 14.69
C GLY A 259 9.60 -9.36 15.95
N LYS A 260 10.77 -8.69 15.87
CA LYS A 260 11.29 -7.88 16.98
C LYS A 260 10.37 -6.71 17.34
N LYS A 261 9.80 -6.02 16.34
CA LYS A 261 8.83 -4.94 16.57
C LYS A 261 7.53 -5.45 17.20
N LEU A 262 7.08 -6.65 16.83
CA LEU A 262 5.94 -7.30 17.49
C LEU A 262 6.25 -7.65 18.96
N ASP A 263 7.41 -8.24 19.23
CA ASP A 263 7.86 -8.53 20.60
C ASP A 263 7.94 -7.26 21.45
N GLU A 264 8.49 -6.18 20.88
CA GLU A 264 8.56 -4.87 21.52
C GLU A 264 7.16 -4.31 21.86
N LEU A 265 6.19 -4.42 20.95
CA LEU A 265 4.81 -4.03 21.20
C LEU A 265 4.20 -4.83 22.36
N ILE A 266 4.35 -6.16 22.36
CA ILE A 266 3.84 -7.04 23.41
C ILE A 266 4.44 -6.67 24.77
N GLN A 267 5.75 -6.37 24.81
CA GLN A 267 6.42 -5.91 26.03
C GLN A 267 5.85 -4.57 26.52
N CYS A 268 5.68 -3.58 25.64
CA CYS A 268 5.09 -2.29 25.99
C CYS A 268 3.67 -2.44 26.58
N LEU A 269 2.84 -3.29 25.97
CA LEU A 269 1.48 -3.56 26.45
C LEU A 269 1.48 -4.30 27.80
N THR A 270 2.36 -5.28 27.98
CA THR A 270 2.50 -6.04 29.23
C THR A 270 2.93 -5.12 30.38
N LEU A 271 3.88 -4.22 30.13
CA LEU A 271 4.34 -3.24 31.13
C LEU A 271 3.23 -2.26 31.51
N ARG A 272 2.47 -1.76 30.53
CA ARG A 272 1.31 -0.89 30.78
C ARG A 272 0.27 -1.59 31.66
N GLN A 273 -0.06 -2.86 31.35
CA GLN A 273 -1.01 -3.63 32.13
C GLN A 273 -0.54 -3.80 33.59
N LYS A 274 0.75 -4.11 33.82
CA LYS A 274 1.32 -4.21 35.17
C LYS A 274 1.19 -2.90 35.94
N ASN A 275 1.56 -1.77 35.32
CA ASN A 275 1.49 -0.46 35.96
C ASN A 275 0.05 -0.07 36.32
N SER A 276 -0.93 -0.35 35.46
CA SER A 276 -2.34 -0.06 35.74
C SER A 276 -2.90 -0.82 36.96
N LYS A 277 -2.37 -2.01 37.26
CA LYS A 277 -2.76 -2.81 38.43
C LYS A 277 -2.10 -2.36 39.72
N THR A 278 -0.98 -1.65 39.66
CA THR A 278 -0.26 -1.15 40.85
C THR A 278 -0.80 0.21 41.32
N THR A 279 -1.49 0.96 40.45
CA THR A 279 -2.06 2.28 40.74
C THR A 279 -3.52 2.24 41.21
N ARG A 280 -4.18 1.08 41.15
CA ARG A 280 -5.51 0.83 41.75
C ARG A 280 -5.39 0.15 43.10
#